data_AF-A0AAE0MDW0-F1
#
_entry.id   AF-A0AAE0MDW0-F1
#
_cell.length_a   1.000
_cell.length_b   1.000
_cell.length_c   1.000
_cell.angle_alpha   90.00
_cell.angle_beta   90.00
_cell.angle_gamma   90.00
#
_symmetry.space_group_name_H-M   'P 1'
#
loop_
_entity.id
_entity.type
_entity.pdbx_description
1 polymer ?
#
loop_
_entity_poly.entity_id
_entity_poly.type
_entity_poly.pdbx_seq_one_letter_code
_entity_poly.pdbx_strand_id
1 'polypeptide(L)'
;MLTVRKRPVGNPYYYLGDLVYSCDCPLYDEEDSPVSLKLSSTSFKIDLFNERLMEFLTYSSLLRMYSTNYIAASDHGDGTSRISIFLVATSSASSAPKILIMNIMMELLGNLKTIGELDKFSATCAVKAAQQEVRVEAARDDGPIWPPQTRPQLDIRKQAEKPEYYEAVSRIMKYRNTYLRDRSVFVEGQEMVKLLGALGATAEDFDSIQRVSDHLYTDPTLPFRRSRNGRFCFDFGTRSVRRLEFQPFALSLEEDFKRHDSGQVRVFDEVQNELQLNTAFQALLVFKAMVCHGIATRPRPKLDYGSNKWVCTLFNLRTVTSPDMLGEPALEGVHTDGVDHTMTTYLGSSNMAPNSAVTLMHDMRETTGIRFGQIKPELIVARAHHRHFLDTLLIVDHERKHSISPVYAVDTAREATRDMLIFFTRRPVTRNLNHVSEGIDSLAAHREMPMEIPLFVPGGS
;
A
#
# COMPACT_ATOMS: atom_id res chain seq x y z
N MET A 1 -41.95 6.48 54.72
CA MET A 1 -42.38 6.35 53.31
C MET A 1 -41.23 6.86 52.44
N LEU A 2 -40.56 6.13 51.56
CA LEU A 2 -40.78 4.81 50.97
C LEU A 2 -39.40 4.09 50.83
N THR A 3 -39.31 2.94 51.49
CA THR A 3 -38.59 1.69 51.18
C THR A 3 -37.46 1.66 50.14
N VAL A 4 -36.23 1.39 50.62
CA VAL A 4 -35.11 0.82 49.83
C VAL A 4 -35.15 -0.70 49.95
N ARG A 5 -35.17 -1.43 48.83
CA ARG A 5 -34.98 -2.89 48.78
C ARG A 5 -33.49 -3.23 48.83
N LYS A 6 -33.17 -4.34 49.51
CA LYS A 6 -31.84 -4.91 49.71
C LYS A 6 -31.65 -6.12 48.80
N ARG A 7 -30.42 -6.29 48.27
CA ARG A 7 -29.64 -7.51 47.88
C ARG A 7 -29.07 -7.42 46.44
N PRO A 8 -28.02 -8.20 46.10
CA PRO A 8 -26.89 -8.67 46.90
C PRO A 8 -25.50 -8.51 46.22
N VAL A 9 -24.47 -8.45 47.05
CA VAL A 9 -23.10 -9.01 46.93
C VAL A 9 -22.52 -9.27 45.52
N GLY A 10 -21.41 -8.60 45.19
CA GLY A 10 -20.35 -9.19 44.36
C GLY A 10 -19.61 -8.28 43.38
N ASN A 11 -18.85 -7.27 43.85
CA ASN A 11 -17.50 -6.91 43.35
C ASN A 11 -16.95 -5.68 44.10
N PRO A 12 -15.68 -5.68 44.54
CA PRO A 12 -15.06 -4.49 45.13
C PRO A 12 -14.58 -3.55 44.01
N TYR A 13 -15.13 -2.34 43.95
CA TYR A 13 -14.49 -1.22 43.27
C TYR A 13 -13.48 -0.57 44.24
N TYR A 14 -12.22 -0.44 43.83
CA TYR A 14 -11.28 0.47 44.48
C TYR A 14 -11.22 1.75 43.64
N TYR A 15 -11.39 2.90 44.31
CA TYR A 15 -11.39 4.21 43.66
C TYR A 15 -9.98 4.77 43.55
N LEU A 16 -9.57 5.14 42.33
CA LEU A 16 -8.45 6.04 42.09
C LEU A 16 -8.62 6.74 40.72
N GLY A 17 -9.15 7.98 40.73
CA GLY A 17 -9.16 8.88 39.57
C GLY A 17 -10.14 8.56 38.41
N ASP A 18 -10.41 9.59 37.60
CA ASP A 18 -11.46 9.66 36.58
C ASP A 18 -11.19 8.87 35.29
N LEU A 19 -11.22 7.53 35.34
CA LEU A 19 -11.37 6.70 34.13
C LEU A 19 -12.18 5.44 34.41
N VAL A 20 -13.25 5.26 33.62
CA VAL A 20 -14.12 4.07 33.64
C VAL A 20 -13.73 3.17 32.46
N TYR A 21 -13.45 1.90 32.72
CA TYR A 21 -13.44 0.86 31.70
C TYR A 21 -14.53 -0.17 32.03
N SER A 22 -15.44 -0.41 31.10
CA SER A 22 -16.27 -1.62 31.08
C SER A 22 -15.76 -2.53 29.98
N CYS A 23 -15.45 -3.77 30.33
CA CYS A 23 -15.24 -4.83 29.35
C CYS A 23 -16.36 -5.85 29.56
N ASP A 24 -17.28 -5.92 28.61
CA ASP A 24 -18.31 -6.95 28.56
C ASP A 24 -17.84 -8.05 27.61
N CYS A 25 -17.58 -9.24 28.14
CA CYS A 25 -17.97 -10.52 27.53
C CYS A 25 -17.72 -11.67 28.52
N PRO A 26 -18.74 -12.51 28.80
CA PRO A 26 -18.56 -13.74 29.55
C PRO A 26 -18.18 -14.88 28.62
N LEU A 27 -17.14 -15.63 28.97
CA LEU A 27 -16.92 -16.98 28.47
C LEU A 27 -16.81 -17.89 29.68
N TYR A 28 -17.83 -18.71 29.89
CA TYR A 28 -17.71 -19.95 30.65
C TYR A 28 -17.41 -21.07 29.65
N ASP A 29 -16.35 -21.82 29.90
CA ASP A 29 -16.38 -23.26 29.74
C ASP A 29 -15.51 -23.92 30.82
N GLU A 30 -15.90 -25.12 31.19
CA GLU A 30 -15.44 -25.89 32.33
C GLU A 30 -14.03 -26.50 32.13
N GLU A 31 -13.39 -26.80 33.25
CA GLU A 31 -12.14 -27.57 33.43
C GLU A 31 -10.79 -26.82 33.54
N ASP A 32 -10.07 -27.24 34.59
CA ASP A 32 -8.92 -26.61 35.23
C ASP A 32 -7.66 -26.51 34.37
N SER A 33 -7.13 -25.29 34.21
CA SER A 33 -5.73 -24.89 34.47
C SER A 33 -5.50 -23.40 34.18
N PRO A 34 -4.91 -22.59 35.09
CA PRO A 34 -4.62 -21.19 34.80
C PRO A 34 -3.44 -21.05 33.82
N VAL A 35 -3.68 -20.44 32.66
CA VAL A 35 -2.60 -19.92 31.80
C VAL A 35 -2.10 -18.61 32.39
N SER A 36 -0.90 -18.62 32.96
CA SER A 36 -0.24 -17.39 33.41
C SER A 36 0.30 -16.60 32.21
N LEU A 37 -0.29 -15.42 31.94
CA LEU A 37 0.31 -14.44 31.04
C LEU A 37 1.47 -13.73 31.77
N LYS A 38 2.71 -14.18 31.52
CA LYS A 38 3.92 -13.43 31.91
C LYS A 38 4.20 -12.35 30.87
N LEU A 39 3.86 -11.11 31.18
CA LEU A 39 4.38 -9.95 30.47
C LEU A 39 5.83 -9.72 30.91
N SER A 40 6.80 -9.95 30.02
CA SER A 40 8.19 -9.56 30.25
C SER A 40 8.40 -8.11 29.82
N SER A 41 8.49 -7.19 30.78
CA SER A 41 8.91 -5.80 30.51
C SER A 41 10.43 -5.72 30.38
N THR A 42 10.91 -5.00 29.35
CA THR A 42 12.33 -4.61 29.27
C THR A 42 12.51 -3.26 29.94
N SER A 43 13.34 -3.16 30.98
CA SER A 43 13.60 -1.91 31.70
C SER A 43 14.95 -1.31 31.32
N PHE A 44 14.97 0.01 31.09
CA PHE A 44 16.19 0.79 30.89
C PHE A 44 16.44 1.67 32.11
N LYS A 45 17.72 1.86 32.48
CA LYS A 45 18.13 2.72 33.57
C LYS A 45 19.10 3.77 33.03
N ILE A 46 18.79 5.05 33.26
CA ILE A 46 19.66 6.17 32.97
C ILE A 46 19.78 6.97 34.27
N ASP A 47 21.02 7.15 34.76
CA ASP A 47 21.31 7.96 35.94
C ASP A 47 21.69 9.38 35.48
N LEU A 48 20.90 10.38 35.85
CA LEU A 48 21.12 11.81 35.52
C LEU A 48 21.29 12.61 36.81
N PHE A 49 22.18 13.61 36.79
CA PHE A 49 22.48 14.50 37.91
C PHE A 49 22.21 15.96 37.51
N ASN A 50 21.11 16.59 37.96
CA ASN A 50 20.89 18.05 38.08
C ASN A 50 19.39 18.35 38.40
N GLU A 51 19.10 19.30 39.30
CA GLU A 51 17.74 19.73 39.66
C GLU A 51 17.02 20.53 38.55
N ARG A 52 17.74 21.18 37.62
CA ARG A 52 17.13 21.95 36.51
C ARG A 52 16.46 21.12 35.42
N LEU A 53 16.67 19.80 35.41
CA LEU A 53 16.13 18.90 34.39
C LEU A 53 14.64 18.56 34.63
N MET A 54 14.16 18.63 35.88
CA MET A 54 12.77 18.33 36.22
C MET A 54 11.77 19.33 35.62
N GLU A 55 12.12 20.62 35.57
CA GLU A 55 11.27 21.63 34.91
C GLU A 55 11.17 21.40 33.40
N PHE A 56 12.24 20.94 32.76
CA PHE A 56 12.27 20.69 31.31
C PHE A 56 11.49 19.43 30.91
N LEU A 57 11.61 18.34 31.67
CA LEU A 57 10.90 17.07 31.40
C LEU A 57 9.39 17.17 31.64
N THR A 58 8.96 18.08 32.53
CA THR A 58 7.53 18.31 32.80
C THR A 58 6.84 19.09 31.65
N TYR A 59 7.60 19.85 30.86
CA TYR A 59 7.10 20.72 29.78
C TYR A 59 7.23 20.15 28.36
N SER A 60 7.98 19.06 28.16
CA SER A 60 8.14 18.44 26.84
C SER A 60 6.90 17.65 26.41
N SER A 61 6.20 18.13 25.38
CA SER A 61 4.99 17.52 24.79
C SER A 61 5.24 16.16 24.11
N LEU A 62 6.50 15.82 23.79
CA LEU A 62 6.88 14.58 23.11
C LEU A 62 6.75 13.32 23.99
N LEU A 63 6.88 13.44 25.32
CA LEU A 63 6.85 12.30 26.24
C LEU A 63 5.46 11.76 26.57
N ARG A 64 4.39 12.52 26.25
CA ARG A 64 3.00 12.08 26.52
C ARG A 64 2.40 11.19 25.44
N MET A 65 3.04 11.10 24.27
CA MET A 65 2.35 10.61 23.08
C MET A 65 2.53 9.10 22.80
N TYR A 66 3.49 8.41 23.43
CA TYR A 66 3.84 7.03 23.04
C TYR A 66 4.17 6.01 24.16
N SER A 67 4.06 6.35 25.45
CA SER A 67 4.27 5.37 26.53
C SER A 67 3.71 5.82 27.88
N THR A 68 3.35 4.85 28.73
CA THR A 68 3.15 5.08 30.18
C THR A 68 4.53 5.22 30.82
N ASN A 69 4.94 6.44 31.12
CA ASN A 69 6.25 6.71 31.71
C ASN A 69 6.15 6.82 33.24
N TYR A 70 7.05 6.15 33.96
CA TYR A 70 7.24 6.36 35.39
C TYR A 70 8.56 7.11 35.60
N ILE A 71 8.46 8.27 36.26
CA ILE A 71 9.61 9.05 36.71
C ILE A 71 9.63 8.94 38.24
N ALA A 72 10.71 8.38 38.77
CA ALA A 72 10.95 8.34 40.20
C ALA A 72 12.23 9.12 40.51
N ALA A 73 12.13 10.05 41.45
CA ALA A 73 13.26 10.77 42.01
C ALA A 73 13.49 10.28 43.45
N SER A 74 14.73 9.96 43.78
CA SER A 74 15.12 9.63 45.15
C SER A 74 16.31 10.48 45.57
N ASP A 75 16.16 11.13 46.71
CA ASP A 75 17.23 11.88 47.37
C ASP A 75 17.97 10.95 48.33
N HIS A 76 19.29 10.89 48.20
CA HIS A 76 20.14 9.99 48.98
C HIS A 76 20.93 10.70 50.08
N GLY A 77 20.70 12.00 50.31
CA GLY A 77 21.24 12.73 51.47
C GLY A 77 22.75 12.99 51.42
N ASP A 78 23.43 12.68 50.31
CA ASP A 78 24.83 13.04 50.04
C ASP A 78 24.97 14.31 49.18
N GLY A 79 23.87 15.05 48.99
CA GLY A 79 23.80 16.21 48.11
C GLY A 79 23.64 15.87 46.63
N THR A 80 23.38 14.60 46.28
CA THR A 80 23.10 14.18 44.91
C THR A 80 21.66 13.71 44.72
N SER A 81 20.93 14.37 43.82
CA SER A 81 19.60 13.94 43.37
C SER A 81 19.74 13.00 42.18
N ARG A 82 19.14 11.80 42.27
CA ARG A 82 19.09 10.83 41.15
C ARG A 82 17.70 10.76 40.57
N ILE A 83 17.63 10.90 39.24
CA ILE A 83 16.39 10.73 38.48
C ILE A 83 16.50 9.43 37.69
N SER A 84 15.59 8.49 37.94
CA SER A 84 15.46 7.26 37.15
C SER A 84 14.21 7.35 36.27
N ILE A 85 14.41 7.19 34.95
CA ILE A 85 13.33 7.22 33.96
C ILE A 85 13.12 5.81 33.43
N PHE A 86 11.92 5.26 33.62
CA PHE A 86 11.52 3.96 33.11
C PHE A 86 10.65 4.13 31.86
N LEU A 87 11.18 3.69 30.72
CA LEU A 87 10.46 3.67 29.44
C LEU A 87 9.94 2.26 29.18
N VAL A 88 8.62 2.11 29.08
CA VAL A 88 7.96 0.85 28.71
C VAL A 88 7.39 1.00 27.31
N ALA A 89 7.92 0.25 26.35
CA ALA A 89 7.39 0.20 24.98
C ALA A 89 6.71 -1.15 24.75
N THR A 90 5.41 -1.14 24.44
CA THR A 90 4.66 -2.33 24.02
C THR A 90 4.52 -2.32 22.50
N SER A 91 5.07 -3.32 21.81
CA SER A 91 4.87 -3.51 20.37
C SER A 91 4.85 -4.99 20.04
N SER A 92 3.95 -5.39 19.14
CA SER A 92 3.77 -6.76 18.66
C SER A 92 4.73 -7.14 17.52
N ALA A 93 5.64 -6.26 17.10
CA ALA A 93 6.58 -6.50 16.01
C ALA A 93 8.03 -6.68 16.53
N SER A 94 8.73 -7.72 16.05
CA SER A 94 9.98 -8.23 16.63
C SER A 94 11.22 -7.34 16.51
N SER A 95 11.17 -6.22 15.76
CA SER A 95 12.32 -5.32 15.53
C SER A 95 12.06 -3.83 15.73
N ALA A 96 10.80 -3.39 15.69
CA ALA A 96 10.42 -1.98 15.84
C ALA A 96 10.74 -1.33 17.22
N PRO A 97 10.66 -2.03 18.37
CA PRO A 97 10.90 -1.38 19.67
C PRO A 97 12.34 -0.90 19.84
N LYS A 98 13.32 -1.61 19.28
CA LYS A 98 14.74 -1.30 19.46
C LYS A 98 15.15 -0.01 18.75
N ILE A 99 14.64 0.21 17.54
CA ILE A 99 14.95 1.40 16.73
C ILE A 99 14.29 2.64 17.35
N LEU A 100 13.05 2.52 17.81
CA LEU A 100 12.32 3.63 18.44
C LEU A 100 12.99 4.08 19.75
N ILE A 101 13.38 3.13 20.61
CA ILE A 101 14.07 3.44 21.88
C ILE A 101 15.44 4.08 21.62
N MET A 102 16.18 3.59 20.62
CA MET A 102 17.48 4.17 20.26
C MET A 102 17.35 5.61 19.76
N ASN A 103 16.33 5.91 18.94
CA ASN A 103 16.09 7.25 18.42
C ASN A 103 15.69 8.24 19.53
N ILE A 104 14.79 7.83 20.43
CA ILE A 104 14.40 8.63 21.61
C ILE A 104 15.62 8.93 22.49
N MET A 105 16.49 7.94 22.72
CA MET A 105 17.74 8.13 23.47
C MET A 105 18.70 9.12 22.80
N MET A 106 18.90 8.99 21.48
CA MET A 106 19.81 9.86 20.74
C MET A 106 19.33 11.31 20.69
N GLU A 107 18.01 11.53 20.60
CA GLU A 107 17.41 12.85 20.62
C GLU A 107 17.46 13.51 22.01
N LEU A 108 17.24 12.74 23.08
CA LEU A 108 17.45 13.18 24.47
C LEU A 108 18.91 13.59 24.71
N LEU A 109 19.87 12.78 24.23
CA LEU A 109 21.30 13.10 24.34
C LEU A 109 21.70 14.33 23.50
N GLY A 110 21.07 14.51 22.33
CA GLY A 110 21.26 15.69 21.48
C GLY A 110 20.81 16.98 22.17
N ASN A 111 19.64 16.96 22.80
CA ASN A 111 19.09 18.13 23.50
C ASN A 111 19.89 18.48 24.78
N LEU A 112 20.44 17.48 25.47
CA LEU A 112 21.32 17.69 26.63
C LEU A 112 22.65 18.35 26.26
N LYS A 113 23.21 18.06 25.07
CA LYS A 113 24.43 18.71 24.55
C LYS A 113 24.27 20.22 24.36
N THR A 114 23.09 20.68 23.97
CA THR A 114 22.79 22.10 23.73
C THR A 114 22.76 22.95 25.01
N ILE A 115 22.69 22.33 26.19
CA ILE A 115 22.60 23.03 27.48
C ILE A 115 23.99 23.30 28.10
N GLY A 116 25.08 22.85 27.46
CA GLY A 116 26.44 23.25 27.82
C GLY A 116 27.02 22.59 29.08
N GLU A 117 26.42 21.52 29.59
CA GLU A 117 26.90 20.79 30.78
C GLU A 117 27.29 19.35 30.41
N LEU A 118 28.56 19.07 30.17
CA LEU A 118 28.99 17.71 29.82
C LEU A 118 30.45 17.39 30.17
N ASP A 119 30.88 17.72 31.39
CA ASP A 119 32.19 17.27 31.90
C ASP A 119 32.10 16.06 32.88
N LYS A 120 30.89 15.56 33.20
CA LYS A 120 30.72 14.45 34.16
C LYS A 120 29.61 13.46 33.79
N PHE A 121 29.59 12.99 32.54
CA PHE A 121 28.67 11.92 32.12
C PHE A 121 29.39 10.61 31.84
N SER A 122 28.94 9.54 32.50
CA SER A 122 29.30 8.16 32.19
C SER A 122 28.00 7.40 31.92
N ALA A 123 27.80 6.95 30.68
CA ALA A 123 26.71 6.07 30.31
C ALA A 123 27.26 4.65 30.12
N THR A 124 26.75 3.68 30.86
CA THR A 124 27.06 2.26 30.65
C THR A 124 25.82 1.55 30.11
N CYS A 125 25.93 0.98 28.91
CA CYS A 125 24.86 0.20 28.28
C CYS A 125 25.18 -1.30 28.42
N ALA A 126 24.34 -2.04 29.14
CA ALA A 126 24.44 -3.49 29.24
C ALA A 126 23.14 -4.11 28.71
N VAL A 127 23.17 -4.65 27.49
CA VAL A 127 22.06 -5.41 26.91
C VAL A 127 22.21 -6.87 27.32
N LYS A 128 21.45 -7.32 28.32
CA LYS A 128 21.27 -8.76 28.57
C LYS A 128 20.09 -9.26 27.73
N ALA A 129 20.40 -9.89 26.60
CA ALA A 129 19.41 -10.64 25.83
C ALA A 129 19.16 -11.98 26.53
N ALA A 130 17.98 -12.14 27.15
CA ALA A 130 17.48 -13.46 27.48
C ALA A 130 16.94 -14.09 26.19
N GLN A 131 17.65 -15.08 25.66
CA GLN A 131 17.11 -15.95 24.61
C GLN A 131 16.08 -16.88 25.26
N GLN A 132 14.82 -16.53 25.13
CA GLN A 132 13.73 -17.48 25.26
C GLN A 132 12.96 -17.42 23.95
N GLU A 133 13.06 -18.48 23.14
CA GLU A 133 12.33 -18.62 21.88
C GLU A 133 10.83 -18.61 22.20
N VAL A 134 10.20 -17.45 22.05
CA VAL A 134 8.74 -17.35 21.96
C VAL A 134 8.39 -17.69 20.51
N ARG A 135 8.02 -18.95 20.27
CA ARG A 135 7.27 -19.29 19.06
C ARG A 135 5.91 -18.60 19.16
N VAL A 136 5.78 -17.48 18.45
CA VAL A 136 4.48 -16.89 18.15
C VAL A 136 3.88 -17.73 17.04
N GLU A 137 3.11 -18.75 17.40
CA GLU A 137 2.15 -19.35 16.46
C GLU A 137 1.02 -18.33 16.27
N ALA A 138 1.23 -17.41 15.33
CA ALA A 138 0.11 -16.70 14.74
C ALA A 138 -0.76 -17.77 14.08
N ALA A 139 -1.99 -17.95 14.57
CA ALA A 139 -2.98 -18.77 13.89
C ALA A 139 -3.16 -18.21 12.48
N ARG A 140 -2.45 -18.80 11.51
CA ARG A 140 -2.77 -18.65 10.10
C ARG A 140 -4.06 -19.44 9.92
N ASP A 141 -5.09 -18.75 9.46
CA ASP A 141 -6.21 -19.44 8.83
C ASP A 141 -5.62 -20.12 7.59
N ASP A 142 -5.15 -21.35 7.76
CA ASP A 142 -4.58 -22.21 6.73
C ASP A 142 -5.74 -22.71 5.86
N GLY A 143 -6.44 -21.77 5.22
CA GLY A 143 -7.35 -22.04 4.13
C GLY A 143 -6.68 -23.02 3.15
N PRO A 144 -7.48 -23.86 2.47
CA PRO A 144 -6.97 -25.04 1.76
C PRO A 144 -5.72 -24.70 0.95
N ILE A 145 -4.62 -25.40 1.26
CA ILE A 145 -3.38 -25.35 0.47
C ILE A 145 -3.74 -25.87 -0.92
N TRP A 146 -4.10 -24.96 -1.82
CA TRP A 146 -4.39 -25.30 -3.20
C TRP A 146 -3.11 -25.90 -3.79
N PRO A 147 -3.15 -27.11 -4.39
CA PRO A 147 -1.99 -27.64 -5.08
C PRO A 147 -1.51 -26.60 -6.10
N PRO A 148 -0.19 -26.45 -6.34
CA PRO A 148 0.33 -25.47 -7.26
C PRO A 148 -0.38 -25.62 -8.61
N GLN A 149 -1.23 -24.65 -8.94
CA GLN A 149 -1.99 -24.67 -10.17
C GLN A 149 -1.00 -24.47 -11.32
N THR A 150 -0.68 -25.56 -12.02
CA THR A 150 0.14 -25.54 -13.23
C THR A 150 -0.71 -25.16 -14.43
N ARG A 151 -1.25 -23.93 -14.41
CA ARG A 151 -1.87 -23.35 -15.61
C ARG A 151 -0.76 -22.99 -16.62
N PRO A 152 -0.87 -23.38 -17.90
CA PRO A 152 0.07 -22.94 -18.93
C PRO A 152 0.09 -21.41 -19.00
N GLN A 153 1.28 -20.84 -19.01
CA GLN A 153 1.45 -19.40 -19.18
C GLN A 153 1.37 -19.01 -20.66
N LEU A 154 0.98 -17.78 -20.92
CA LEU A 154 0.90 -17.20 -22.25
C LEU A 154 2.27 -17.26 -22.94
N ASP A 155 2.30 -17.81 -24.14
CA ASP A 155 3.44 -17.72 -25.03
C ASP A 155 3.03 -17.04 -26.32
N ILE A 156 3.27 -15.73 -26.38
CA ILE A 156 2.90 -14.90 -27.54
C ILE A 156 3.58 -15.36 -28.84
N ARG A 157 4.73 -16.03 -28.75
CA ARG A 157 5.47 -16.51 -29.94
C ARG A 157 4.67 -17.55 -30.71
N LYS A 158 3.80 -18.30 -30.02
CA LYS A 158 2.88 -19.26 -30.66
C LYS A 158 1.79 -18.60 -31.50
N GLN A 159 1.59 -17.29 -31.37
CA GLN A 159 0.64 -16.53 -32.17
C GLN A 159 1.26 -15.98 -33.46
N ALA A 160 2.59 -15.99 -33.59
CA ALA A 160 3.29 -15.36 -34.71
C ALA A 160 2.95 -15.96 -36.08
N GLU A 161 2.45 -17.18 -36.15
CA GLU A 161 2.03 -17.80 -37.42
C GLU A 161 0.60 -17.43 -37.84
N LYS A 162 -0.14 -16.71 -36.99
CA LYS A 162 -1.55 -16.37 -37.21
C LYS A 162 -1.70 -14.97 -37.84
N PRO A 163 -2.47 -14.81 -38.92
CA PRO A 163 -2.71 -13.49 -39.51
C PRO A 163 -3.30 -12.47 -38.53
N GLU A 164 -4.21 -12.91 -37.65
CA GLU A 164 -4.88 -12.07 -36.66
C GLU A 164 -3.91 -11.44 -35.67
N TYR A 165 -2.78 -12.12 -35.38
CA TYR A 165 -1.72 -11.59 -34.54
C TYR A 165 -1.10 -10.32 -35.13
N TYR A 166 -0.75 -10.35 -36.43
CA TYR A 166 -0.15 -9.19 -37.09
C TYR A 166 -1.14 -8.04 -37.27
N GLU A 167 -2.42 -8.36 -37.49
CA GLU A 167 -3.49 -7.36 -37.48
C GLU A 167 -3.57 -6.69 -36.11
N ALA A 168 -3.59 -7.46 -35.03
CA ALA A 168 -3.60 -6.94 -33.67
C ALA A 168 -2.36 -6.07 -33.38
N VAL A 169 -1.15 -6.52 -33.73
CA VAL A 169 0.08 -5.72 -33.59
C VAL A 169 -0.04 -4.39 -34.34
N SER A 170 -0.54 -4.40 -35.58
CA SER A 170 -0.76 -3.17 -36.38
C SER A 170 -1.73 -2.21 -35.69
N ARG A 171 -2.83 -2.73 -35.13
CA ARG A 171 -3.82 -1.93 -34.39
C ARG A 171 -3.24 -1.38 -33.08
N ILE A 172 -2.47 -2.17 -32.33
CA ILE A 172 -1.74 -1.74 -31.14
C ILE A 172 -0.76 -0.61 -31.50
N MET A 173 -0.09 -0.67 -32.65
CA MET A 173 0.78 0.42 -33.09
C MET A 173 0.03 1.72 -33.40
N LYS A 174 -1.22 1.65 -33.86
CA LYS A 174 -2.06 2.85 -34.00
C LYS A 174 -2.40 3.47 -32.65
N TYR A 175 -2.70 2.65 -31.64
CA TYR A 175 -2.90 3.11 -30.26
C TYR A 175 -1.61 3.68 -29.66
N ARG A 176 -0.46 3.04 -29.91
CA ARG A 176 0.86 3.56 -29.52
C ARG A 176 1.13 4.93 -30.11
N ASN A 177 0.82 5.15 -31.38
CA ASN A 177 0.99 6.46 -32.02
C ASN A 177 0.09 7.54 -31.40
N THR A 178 -1.14 7.17 -31.03
CA THR A 178 -2.05 8.04 -30.28
C THR A 178 -1.48 8.37 -28.90
N TYR A 179 -1.02 7.35 -28.17
CA TYR A 179 -0.38 7.49 -26.86
C TYR A 179 0.86 8.38 -26.90
N LEU A 180 1.71 8.22 -27.92
CA LEU A 180 2.90 9.04 -28.14
C LEU A 180 2.55 10.52 -28.35
N ARG A 181 1.53 10.80 -29.16
CA ARG A 181 1.10 12.16 -29.50
C ARG A 181 0.37 12.84 -28.34
N ASP A 182 -0.63 12.16 -27.79
CA ASP A 182 -1.61 12.76 -26.88
C ASP A 182 -1.23 12.57 -25.41
N ARG A 183 -0.19 11.77 -25.14
CA ARG A 183 0.26 11.36 -23.80
C ARG A 183 -0.81 10.61 -23.00
N SER A 184 -1.86 10.16 -23.67
CA SER A 184 -2.88 9.26 -23.17
C SER A 184 -3.56 8.54 -24.32
N VAL A 185 -4.15 7.37 -24.06
CA VAL A 185 -4.97 6.65 -25.03
C VAL A 185 -6.03 5.82 -24.31
N PHE A 186 -7.26 5.86 -24.81
CA PHE A 186 -8.36 5.01 -24.34
C PHE A 186 -8.68 3.96 -25.40
N VAL A 187 -8.76 2.70 -24.99
CA VAL A 187 -9.14 1.56 -25.84
C VAL A 187 -10.43 0.98 -25.27
N GLU A 188 -11.46 0.96 -26.11
CA GLU A 188 -12.76 0.38 -25.75
C GLU A 188 -12.65 -1.12 -25.50
N GLY A 189 -13.44 -1.62 -24.56
CA GLY A 189 -13.35 -3.00 -24.07
C GLY A 189 -13.59 -4.05 -25.15
N GLN A 190 -14.56 -3.83 -26.03
CA GLN A 190 -14.81 -4.75 -27.16
C GLN A 190 -13.59 -4.87 -28.07
N GLU A 191 -12.86 -3.77 -28.24
CA GLU A 191 -11.64 -3.78 -29.02
C GLU A 191 -10.49 -4.43 -28.26
N MET A 192 -10.34 -4.12 -26.97
CA MET A 192 -9.35 -4.75 -26.11
C MET A 192 -9.51 -6.28 -26.11
N VAL A 193 -10.73 -6.82 -25.99
CA VAL A 193 -10.99 -8.27 -26.06
C VAL A 193 -10.42 -8.88 -27.34
N LYS A 194 -10.64 -8.25 -28.50
CA LYS A 194 -10.12 -8.72 -29.79
C LYS A 194 -8.59 -8.72 -29.82
N LEU A 195 -7.98 -7.62 -29.36
CA LEU A 195 -6.52 -7.49 -29.30
C LEU A 195 -5.92 -8.57 -28.40
N LEU A 196 -6.42 -8.72 -27.18
CA LEU A 196 -5.91 -9.71 -26.23
C LEU A 196 -6.11 -11.14 -26.72
N GLY A 197 -7.25 -11.45 -27.36
CA GLY A 197 -7.50 -12.77 -27.96
C GLY A 197 -6.48 -13.11 -29.04
N ALA A 198 -6.17 -12.17 -29.93
CA ALA A 198 -5.13 -12.33 -30.95
C ALA A 198 -3.71 -12.44 -30.36
N LEU A 199 -3.48 -11.86 -29.17
CA LEU A 199 -2.24 -12.04 -28.41
C LEU A 199 -2.17 -13.39 -27.67
N GLY A 200 -3.26 -14.17 -27.67
CA GLY A 200 -3.32 -15.54 -27.14
C GLY A 200 -4.14 -15.70 -25.86
N ALA A 201 -4.88 -14.67 -25.43
CA ALA A 201 -5.84 -14.81 -24.33
C ALA A 201 -6.98 -15.78 -24.69
N THR A 202 -7.39 -16.60 -23.72
CA THR A 202 -8.46 -17.59 -23.91
C THR A 202 -9.83 -17.05 -23.51
N ALA A 203 -10.90 -17.62 -24.07
CA ALA A 203 -12.28 -17.30 -23.68
C ALA A 203 -12.55 -17.56 -22.20
N GLU A 204 -12.07 -18.69 -21.66
CA GLU A 204 -12.19 -19.02 -20.23
C GLU A 204 -11.52 -17.96 -19.33
N ASP A 205 -10.38 -17.43 -19.78
CA ASP A 205 -9.67 -16.40 -19.03
C ASP A 205 -10.35 -15.03 -19.11
N PHE A 206 -11.05 -14.70 -20.21
CA PHE A 206 -11.92 -13.52 -20.24
C PHE A 206 -13.11 -13.65 -19.26
N ASP A 207 -13.68 -14.84 -19.12
CA ASP A 207 -14.78 -15.07 -18.18
C ASP A 207 -14.30 -15.05 -16.73
N SER A 208 -13.16 -15.66 -16.44
CA SER A 208 -12.64 -15.77 -15.07
C SER A 208 -12.04 -14.47 -14.57
N ILE A 209 -11.40 -13.64 -15.41
CA ILE A 209 -10.81 -12.37 -14.97
C ILE A 209 -11.87 -11.37 -14.47
N GLN A 210 -13.12 -11.49 -14.89
CA GLN A 210 -14.23 -10.65 -14.37
C GLN A 210 -14.56 -10.94 -12.90
N ARG A 211 -14.17 -12.11 -12.38
CA ARG A 211 -14.50 -12.59 -11.02
C ARG A 211 -13.31 -12.55 -10.06
N VAL A 212 -12.11 -12.18 -10.52
CA VAL A 212 -10.90 -12.13 -9.66
C VAL A 212 -11.04 -11.14 -8.51
N SER A 213 -11.93 -10.17 -8.60
CA SER A 213 -12.18 -9.18 -7.55
C SER A 213 -13.09 -9.70 -6.42
N ASP A 214 -13.72 -10.87 -6.59
CA ASP A 214 -14.61 -11.46 -5.56
C ASP A 214 -13.84 -11.99 -4.35
N HIS A 215 -12.55 -12.27 -4.50
CA HIS A 215 -11.66 -12.70 -3.42
C HIS A 215 -10.86 -11.56 -2.79
N LEU A 216 -11.22 -10.29 -3.08
CA LEU A 216 -10.57 -9.15 -2.46
C LEU A 216 -11.09 -8.93 -1.04
N TYR A 217 -10.15 -8.69 -0.12
CA TYR A 217 -10.40 -8.32 1.27
C TYR A 217 -10.13 -6.83 1.49
N THR A 218 -10.38 -6.37 2.72
CA THR A 218 -10.26 -4.95 3.11
C THR A 218 -8.90 -4.36 2.77
N ASP A 219 -8.92 -3.19 2.13
CA ASP A 219 -7.72 -2.39 1.89
C ASP A 219 -7.21 -1.82 3.22
N PRO A 220 -5.90 -1.93 3.52
CA PRO A 220 -5.34 -1.47 4.80
C PRO A 220 -5.37 0.04 4.98
N THR A 221 -5.68 0.81 3.92
CA THR A 221 -5.56 2.27 3.92
C THR A 221 -6.87 3.00 3.69
N LEU A 222 -7.83 2.40 3.00
CA LEU A 222 -9.07 3.06 2.61
C LEU A 222 -10.28 2.18 2.90
N PRO A 223 -11.25 2.63 3.72
CA PRO A 223 -12.39 1.80 4.14
C PRO A 223 -13.34 1.45 2.99
N PHE A 224 -13.38 2.27 1.93
CA PHE A 224 -14.19 2.04 0.74
C PHE A 224 -13.46 1.23 -0.35
N ARG A 225 -12.33 0.58 -0.01
CA ARG A 225 -11.58 -0.25 -0.94
C ARG A 225 -11.37 -1.66 -0.42
N ARG A 226 -11.32 -2.58 -1.38
CA ARG A 226 -10.76 -3.92 -1.22
C ARG A 226 -9.65 -4.09 -2.23
N SER A 227 -8.51 -4.67 -1.84
CA SER A 227 -7.33 -4.64 -2.69
C SER A 227 -6.37 -5.81 -2.50
N ARG A 228 -5.68 -6.14 -3.59
CA ARG A 228 -4.46 -6.96 -3.62
C ARG A 228 -3.44 -6.31 -4.53
N ASN A 229 -2.16 -6.46 -4.24
CA ASN A 229 -1.08 -5.94 -5.06
C ASN A 229 -0.11 -7.03 -5.56
N GLY A 230 0.58 -6.76 -6.65
CA GLY A 230 1.64 -7.63 -7.17
C GLY A 230 2.64 -6.81 -7.97
N ARG A 231 3.90 -7.23 -8.03
CA ARG A 231 4.93 -6.50 -8.79
C ARG A 231 5.43 -7.34 -9.96
N PHE A 232 5.64 -6.70 -11.10
CA PHE A 232 6.10 -7.33 -12.32
C PHE A 232 7.26 -6.53 -12.90
N CYS A 233 8.30 -7.21 -13.38
CA CYS A 233 9.43 -6.59 -14.07
C CYS A 233 9.27 -6.82 -15.56
N PHE A 234 9.10 -5.74 -16.33
CA PHE A 234 9.31 -5.76 -17.77
C PHE A 234 10.81 -5.63 -18.00
N ASP A 235 11.43 -6.69 -18.52
CA ASP A 235 12.84 -6.70 -18.89
C ASP A 235 12.94 -6.72 -20.42
N PHE A 236 13.23 -5.56 -21.01
CA PHE A 236 13.37 -5.43 -22.45
C PHE A 236 14.69 -6.00 -22.98
N GLY A 237 15.68 -6.27 -22.11
CA GLY A 237 16.91 -6.96 -22.47
C GLY A 237 16.68 -8.44 -22.72
N THR A 238 15.93 -9.11 -21.83
CA THR A 238 15.53 -10.52 -22.00
C THR A 238 14.25 -10.70 -22.81
N ARG A 239 13.55 -9.60 -23.10
CA ARG A 239 12.22 -9.58 -23.76
C ARG A 239 11.22 -10.46 -23.01
N SER A 240 11.14 -10.29 -21.70
CA SER A 240 10.17 -10.98 -20.85
C SER A 240 9.54 -10.05 -19.83
N VAL A 241 8.35 -10.43 -19.34
CA VAL A 241 7.78 -9.86 -18.11
C VAL A 241 7.62 -10.96 -17.09
N ARG A 242 8.08 -10.70 -15.87
CA ARG A 242 8.08 -11.70 -14.78
C ARG A 242 7.54 -11.15 -13.47
N ARG A 243 6.90 -12.01 -12.68
CA ARG A 243 6.47 -11.72 -11.30
C ARG A 243 7.68 -11.55 -10.39
N LEU A 244 7.67 -10.46 -9.63
CA LEU A 244 8.64 -10.15 -8.60
C LEU A 244 8.12 -10.62 -7.23
N GLU A 245 9.07 -10.83 -6.31
CA GLU A 245 8.74 -11.13 -4.91
C GLU A 245 7.90 -10.02 -4.26
N PHE A 246 7.19 -10.41 -3.20
CA PHE A 246 6.40 -9.50 -2.39
C PHE A 246 7.21 -8.31 -1.92
N GLN A 247 6.62 -7.13 -2.11
CA GLN A 247 7.22 -5.88 -1.67
C GLN A 247 6.12 -4.96 -1.15
N PRO A 248 6.32 -4.33 0.01
CA PRO A 248 5.47 -3.24 0.46
C PRO A 248 5.40 -2.10 -0.56
N PHE A 249 4.41 -1.23 -0.41
CA PHE A 249 4.18 -0.11 -1.32
C PHE A 249 4.21 1.23 -0.58
N ALA A 250 4.94 2.19 -1.13
CA ALA A 250 5.03 3.56 -0.61
C ALA A 250 4.90 4.55 -1.77
N LEU A 251 4.20 5.65 -1.51
CA LEU A 251 4.15 6.85 -2.35
C LEU A 251 4.33 8.06 -1.46
N SER A 252 5.02 9.08 -1.94
CA SER A 252 5.42 10.26 -1.18
C SER A 252 4.91 11.56 -1.78
N LEU A 253 4.98 12.64 -1.01
CA LEU A 253 4.70 13.98 -1.53
C LEU A 253 5.66 14.40 -2.66
N GLU A 254 6.91 13.91 -2.65
CA GLU A 254 7.89 14.16 -3.73
C GLU A 254 7.43 13.58 -5.07
N GLU A 255 6.54 12.59 -5.03
CA GLU A 255 5.96 11.92 -6.20
C GLU A 255 4.64 12.57 -6.66
N ASP A 256 4.27 13.74 -6.09
CA ASP A 256 3.01 14.47 -6.32
C ASP A 256 1.77 13.71 -5.83
N PHE A 257 1.95 12.85 -4.82
CA PHE A 257 0.89 12.11 -4.14
C PHE A 257 0.60 12.74 -2.77
N LYS A 258 -0.54 13.42 -2.65
CA LYS A 258 -0.97 14.13 -1.43
C LYS A 258 -2.19 13.48 -0.79
N ARG A 259 -1.94 12.61 0.19
CA ARG A 259 -2.96 11.96 1.01
C ARG A 259 -2.49 11.87 2.47
N HIS A 260 -3.38 11.52 3.39
CA HIS A 260 -3.06 11.42 4.82
C HIS A 260 -1.97 10.38 5.14
N ASP A 261 -1.76 9.40 4.24
CA ASP A 261 -0.77 8.33 4.36
C ASP A 261 0.45 8.51 3.44
N SER A 262 0.66 9.71 2.87
CA SER A 262 1.86 10.00 2.06
C SER A 262 3.14 9.75 2.86
N GLY A 263 4.08 9.03 2.25
CA GLY A 263 5.37 8.64 2.84
C GLY A 263 5.31 7.37 3.70
N GLN A 264 4.13 6.78 3.91
CA GLN A 264 3.98 5.57 4.71
C GLN A 264 4.19 4.30 3.87
N VAL A 265 4.80 3.29 4.49
CA VAL A 265 4.92 1.95 3.92
C VAL A 265 3.64 1.17 4.19
N ARG A 266 3.05 0.63 3.13
CA ARG A 266 1.77 -0.10 3.17
C ARG A 266 1.97 -1.53 2.75
N VAL A 267 1.35 -2.45 3.48
CA VAL A 267 1.43 -3.89 3.25
C VAL A 267 0.04 -4.33 2.76
N PHE A 268 -0.04 -4.73 1.50
CA PHE A 268 -1.26 -5.23 0.88
C PHE A 268 -1.18 -6.75 0.74
N ASP A 269 -2.34 -7.42 0.66
CA ASP A 269 -2.39 -8.82 0.28
C ASP A 269 -1.86 -9.02 -1.14
N GLU A 270 -1.25 -10.17 -1.40
CA GLU A 270 -0.67 -10.46 -2.69
C GLU A 270 -1.70 -10.90 -3.74
N VAL A 271 -1.47 -10.47 -4.98
CA VAL A 271 -2.09 -11.05 -6.17
C VAL A 271 -1.71 -12.52 -6.27
N GLN A 272 -2.74 -13.36 -6.36
CA GLN A 272 -2.65 -14.81 -6.39
C GLN A 272 -2.72 -15.37 -7.83
N ASN A 273 -2.58 -16.69 -7.96
CA ASN A 273 -2.52 -17.38 -9.25
C ASN A 273 -3.78 -17.24 -10.12
N GLU A 274 -4.96 -17.05 -9.54
CA GLU A 274 -6.20 -16.84 -10.29
C GLU A 274 -6.14 -15.60 -11.19
N LEU A 275 -5.35 -14.59 -10.83
CA LEU A 275 -5.13 -13.41 -11.65
C LEU A 275 -3.82 -13.50 -12.45
N GLN A 276 -2.69 -13.83 -11.82
CA GLN A 276 -1.41 -13.75 -12.54
C GLN A 276 -1.21 -14.83 -13.61
N LEU A 277 -1.88 -15.99 -13.48
CA LEU A 277 -1.85 -17.06 -14.48
C LEU A 277 -3.00 -16.97 -15.50
N ASN A 278 -3.86 -15.95 -15.39
CA ASN A 278 -4.90 -15.69 -16.37
C ASN A 278 -4.29 -15.14 -17.67
N THR A 279 -4.56 -15.79 -18.81
CA THR A 279 -3.95 -15.39 -20.09
C THR A 279 -4.43 -14.03 -20.61
N ALA A 280 -5.62 -13.57 -20.23
CA ALA A 280 -6.09 -12.21 -20.56
C ALA A 280 -5.30 -11.15 -19.77
N PHE A 281 -5.02 -11.38 -18.49
CA PHE A 281 -4.14 -10.54 -17.69
C PHE A 281 -2.71 -10.49 -18.28
N GLN A 282 -2.17 -11.65 -18.62
CA GLN A 282 -0.83 -11.76 -19.23
C GLN A 282 -0.79 -11.02 -20.57
N ALA A 283 -1.83 -11.14 -21.40
CA ALA A 283 -1.94 -10.40 -22.65
C ALA A 283 -2.05 -8.87 -22.42
N LEU A 284 -2.69 -8.40 -21.34
CA LEU A 284 -2.68 -6.97 -20.96
C LEU A 284 -1.25 -6.47 -20.68
N LEU A 285 -0.42 -7.28 -20.02
CA LEU A 285 0.99 -6.93 -19.81
C LEU A 285 1.73 -6.79 -21.14
N VAL A 286 1.51 -7.72 -22.09
CA VAL A 286 2.11 -7.65 -23.42
C VAL A 286 1.62 -6.42 -24.19
N PHE A 287 0.31 -6.16 -24.22
CA PHE A 287 -0.28 -4.96 -24.83
C PHE A 287 0.37 -3.69 -24.28
N LYS A 288 0.46 -3.58 -22.94
CA LYS A 288 1.11 -2.45 -22.27
C LYS A 288 2.58 -2.32 -22.66
N ALA A 289 3.32 -3.42 -22.71
CA ALA A 289 4.71 -3.42 -23.13
C ALA A 289 4.85 -2.87 -24.56
N MET A 290 4.01 -3.31 -25.50
CA MET A 290 4.04 -2.81 -26.89
C MET A 290 3.74 -1.31 -26.97
N VAL A 291 2.79 -0.80 -26.19
CA VAL A 291 2.42 0.62 -26.19
C VAL A 291 3.50 1.48 -25.54
N CYS A 292 4.05 1.07 -24.40
CA CYS A 292 5.00 1.86 -23.62
C CYS A 292 6.45 1.73 -24.11
N HIS A 293 6.83 0.66 -24.81
CA HIS A 293 8.22 0.43 -25.19
C HIS A 293 8.79 1.57 -26.04
N GLY A 294 9.96 2.07 -25.61
CA GLY A 294 10.69 3.15 -26.27
C GLY A 294 10.03 4.53 -26.20
N ILE A 295 8.94 4.70 -25.44
CA ILE A 295 8.32 6.00 -25.24
C ILE A 295 9.14 6.79 -24.22
N ALA A 296 9.69 7.92 -24.64
CA ALA A 296 10.36 8.84 -23.74
C ALA A 296 9.32 9.56 -22.87
N THR A 297 9.55 9.54 -21.56
CA THR A 297 8.83 10.31 -20.54
C THR A 297 9.75 11.37 -19.95
N ARG A 298 9.18 12.44 -19.40
CA ARG A 298 9.91 13.34 -18.51
C ARG A 298 10.48 12.53 -17.32
N PRO A 299 11.81 12.55 -17.09
CA PRO A 299 12.40 11.76 -16.02
C PRO A 299 11.96 12.18 -14.62
N ARG A 300 11.66 11.20 -13.77
CA ARG A 300 11.50 11.35 -12.32
C ARG A 300 12.86 11.34 -11.61
N PRO A 301 13.07 12.19 -10.60
CA PRO A 301 14.27 12.14 -9.78
C PRO A 301 14.48 10.75 -9.15
N LYS A 302 15.74 10.37 -8.93
CA LYS A 302 16.14 9.16 -8.20
C LYS A 302 15.73 7.82 -8.85
N LEU A 303 15.26 7.82 -10.11
CA LEU A 303 15.02 6.60 -10.88
C LEU A 303 16.10 6.37 -11.96
N ASP A 304 16.33 5.11 -12.31
CA ASP A 304 17.34 4.68 -13.28
C ASP A 304 16.77 4.61 -14.70
N TYR A 305 16.81 5.73 -15.41
CA TYR A 305 16.41 5.82 -16.83
C TYR A 305 17.44 5.21 -17.80
N GLY A 306 18.62 4.81 -17.32
CA GLY A 306 19.60 4.05 -18.11
C GLY A 306 19.28 2.55 -18.16
N SER A 307 18.44 2.06 -17.24
CA SER A 307 18.00 0.67 -17.21
C SER A 307 17.16 0.28 -18.43
N ASN A 308 17.26 -0.97 -18.87
CA ASN A 308 16.30 -1.58 -19.81
C ASN A 308 15.12 -2.26 -19.11
N LYS A 309 15.01 -2.08 -17.79
CA LYS A 309 13.96 -2.66 -16.95
C LYS A 309 12.95 -1.61 -16.55
N TRP A 310 11.71 -2.06 -16.34
CA TRP A 310 10.63 -1.29 -15.75
C TRP A 310 9.95 -2.13 -14.68
N VAL A 311 9.58 -1.50 -13.58
CA VAL A 311 8.83 -2.14 -12.52
C VAL A 311 7.38 -1.68 -12.60
N CYS A 312 6.48 -2.64 -12.70
CA CYS A 312 5.04 -2.44 -12.68
C CYS A 312 4.45 -2.98 -11.39
N THR A 313 3.95 -2.09 -10.55
CA THR A 313 3.10 -2.47 -9.42
C THR A 313 1.65 -2.51 -9.90
N LEU A 314 1.05 -3.69 -9.87
CA LEU A 314 -0.35 -3.94 -10.14
C LEU A 314 -1.16 -3.83 -8.84
N PHE A 315 -2.33 -3.21 -8.94
CA PHE A 315 -3.40 -3.32 -7.95
C PHE A 315 -4.65 -3.91 -8.60
N ASN A 316 -5.21 -4.95 -8.00
CA ASN A 316 -6.60 -5.37 -8.23
C ASN A 316 -7.45 -4.71 -7.16
N LEU A 317 -8.33 -3.79 -7.56
CA LEU A 317 -9.11 -2.95 -6.66
C LEU A 317 -10.61 -3.14 -6.89
N ARG A 318 -11.36 -3.26 -5.80
CA ARG A 318 -12.81 -3.04 -5.76
C ARG A 318 -13.06 -1.77 -4.95
N THR A 319 -13.68 -0.77 -5.57
CA THR A 319 -14.22 0.40 -4.86
C THR A 319 -15.66 0.13 -4.47
N VAL A 320 -16.03 0.46 -3.24
CA VAL A 320 -17.33 0.14 -2.65
C VAL A 320 -18.03 1.43 -2.23
N THR A 321 -19.30 1.56 -2.60
CA THR A 321 -20.22 2.57 -2.07
C THR A 321 -21.36 1.85 -1.39
N SER A 322 -21.63 2.19 -0.13
CA SER A 322 -22.75 1.67 0.65
C SER A 322 -23.65 2.84 1.07
N PRO A 323 -24.81 2.59 1.71
CA PRO A 323 -25.67 3.65 2.23
C PRO A 323 -24.93 4.63 3.16
N ASP A 324 -23.95 4.13 3.90
CA ASP A 324 -23.22 4.89 4.93
C ASP A 324 -21.83 5.38 4.47
N MET A 325 -21.38 5.01 3.27
CA MET A 325 -20.02 5.27 2.80
C MET A 325 -19.96 5.52 1.30
N LEU A 326 -19.42 6.66 0.90
CA LEU A 326 -19.16 6.98 -0.50
C LEU A 326 -17.81 6.39 -0.96
N GLY A 327 -17.83 5.69 -2.09
CA GLY A 327 -16.60 5.20 -2.72
C GLY A 327 -15.92 6.30 -3.53
N GLU A 328 -14.75 6.75 -3.09
CA GLU A 328 -13.97 7.79 -3.76
C GLU A 328 -12.64 7.23 -4.31
N PRO A 329 -12.59 6.75 -5.58
CA PRO A 329 -11.38 6.17 -6.14
C PRO A 329 -10.16 7.09 -6.12
N ALA A 330 -10.35 8.40 -6.09
CA ALA A 330 -9.27 9.37 -5.99
C ALA A 330 -9.56 10.33 -4.83
N LEU A 331 -9.52 9.83 -3.59
CA LEU A 331 -9.80 10.61 -2.38
C LEU A 331 -8.85 11.80 -2.23
N GLU A 332 -7.62 11.64 -2.71
CA GLU A 332 -6.62 12.71 -2.82
C GLU A 332 -7.00 13.83 -3.78
N GLY A 333 -7.97 13.66 -4.67
CA GLY A 333 -8.35 14.65 -5.68
C GLY A 333 -7.50 14.56 -6.95
N VAL A 334 -7.19 15.70 -7.58
CA VAL A 334 -6.28 15.74 -8.74
C VAL A 334 -4.87 15.34 -8.32
N HIS A 335 -4.26 14.37 -9.01
CA HIS A 335 -2.94 13.84 -8.66
C HIS A 335 -2.18 13.27 -9.87
N THR A 336 -0.93 12.85 -9.62
CA THR A 336 -0.24 11.81 -10.40
C THR A 336 0.01 10.60 -9.49
N ASP A 337 0.17 9.42 -10.08
CA ASP A 337 0.41 8.16 -9.37
C ASP A 337 1.86 7.95 -8.95
N GLY A 338 2.74 8.93 -9.19
CA GLY A 338 4.15 8.82 -8.85
C GLY A 338 4.96 7.95 -9.81
N VAL A 339 4.45 7.66 -11.01
CA VAL A 339 5.09 6.74 -11.97
C VAL A 339 5.27 7.35 -13.37
N ASP A 340 5.90 6.60 -14.27
CA ASP A 340 6.08 7.02 -15.66
C ASP A 340 4.80 6.78 -16.48
N HIS A 341 4.19 5.61 -16.28
CA HIS A 341 3.00 5.18 -16.99
C HIS A 341 1.97 4.55 -16.06
N THR A 342 0.77 5.09 -16.07
CA THR A 342 -0.40 4.45 -15.46
C THR A 342 -1.22 3.80 -16.56
N MET A 343 -1.63 2.54 -16.34
CA MET A 343 -2.70 1.91 -17.09
C MET A 343 -3.82 1.51 -16.12
N THR A 344 -5.06 1.73 -16.50
CA THR A 344 -6.24 1.28 -15.75
C THR A 344 -7.13 0.47 -16.67
N THR A 345 -7.62 -0.68 -16.21
CA THR A 345 -8.47 -1.59 -16.97
C THR A 345 -9.67 -1.99 -16.12
N TYR A 346 -10.86 -1.85 -16.68
CA TYR A 346 -12.11 -2.12 -15.98
C TYR A 346 -12.54 -3.59 -16.09
N LEU A 347 -12.90 -4.19 -14.96
CA LEU A 347 -13.34 -5.59 -14.90
C LEU A 347 -14.85 -5.72 -14.79
N GLY A 348 -15.51 -4.79 -14.09
CA GLY A 348 -16.95 -4.84 -13.89
C GLY A 348 -17.45 -3.87 -12.84
N SER A 349 -18.75 -3.82 -12.68
CA SER A 349 -19.42 -3.10 -11.60
C SER A 349 -20.76 -3.75 -11.29
N SER A 350 -21.27 -3.48 -10.09
CA SER A 350 -22.63 -3.80 -9.69
C SER A 350 -23.28 -2.56 -9.11
N ASN A 351 -24.55 -2.30 -9.45
CA ASN A 351 -25.34 -1.18 -8.95
C ASN A 351 -24.68 0.21 -9.12
N MET A 352 -23.69 0.37 -10.01
CA MET A 352 -23.00 1.64 -10.23
C MET A 352 -23.80 2.55 -11.18
N ALA A 353 -24.01 3.80 -10.76
CA ALA A 353 -24.75 4.78 -11.55
C ALA A 353 -23.98 5.20 -12.81
N PRO A 354 -24.65 5.47 -13.95
CA PRO A 354 -23.99 5.81 -15.22
C PRO A 354 -23.18 7.11 -15.24
N ASN A 355 -23.24 7.94 -14.20
CA ASN A 355 -22.46 9.17 -14.04
C ASN A 355 -21.26 9.01 -13.08
N SER A 356 -21.00 7.79 -12.62
CA SER A 356 -19.91 7.45 -11.70
C SER A 356 -18.55 7.34 -12.38
N ALA A 357 -17.48 7.39 -11.60
CA ALA A 357 -16.12 7.01 -11.99
C ALA A 357 -15.62 7.57 -13.36
N VAL A 358 -15.98 8.81 -13.67
CA VAL A 358 -15.48 9.53 -14.83
C VAL A 358 -14.05 9.98 -14.55
N THR A 359 -13.10 9.57 -15.39
CA THR A 359 -11.71 10.04 -15.32
C THR A 359 -11.57 11.31 -16.14
N LEU A 360 -11.00 12.35 -15.52
CA LEU A 360 -10.59 13.58 -16.18
C LEU A 360 -9.05 13.62 -16.19
N MET A 361 -8.45 13.87 -17.36
CA MET A 361 -7.02 14.15 -17.45
C MET A 361 -6.82 15.67 -17.50
N HIS A 362 -5.84 16.14 -16.75
CA HIS A 362 -5.54 17.55 -16.56
C HIS A 362 -4.15 17.90 -17.07
N ASP A 363 -4.02 19.15 -17.50
CA ASP A 363 -2.73 19.81 -17.67
C ASP A 363 -1.95 19.81 -16.34
N MET A 364 -0.62 19.70 -16.40
CA MET A 364 0.25 19.69 -15.21
C MET A 364 0.17 20.99 -14.37
N ARG A 365 -0.37 22.08 -14.94
CA ARG A 365 -0.67 23.34 -14.24
C ARG A 365 -1.81 23.21 -13.22
N GLU A 366 -2.61 22.15 -13.27
CA GLU A 366 -3.68 21.95 -12.30
C GLU A 366 -3.11 21.69 -10.90
N THR A 367 -3.84 22.14 -9.89
CA THR A 367 -3.38 22.05 -8.49
C THR A 367 -3.59 20.64 -7.94
N THR A 368 -2.52 20.00 -7.46
CA THR A 368 -2.61 18.70 -6.79
C THR A 368 -3.45 18.82 -5.52
N GLY A 369 -4.32 17.84 -5.27
CA GLY A 369 -5.12 17.79 -4.06
C GLY A 369 -6.49 18.46 -4.17
N ILE A 370 -6.80 19.15 -5.26
CA ILE A 370 -8.11 19.79 -5.40
C ILE A 370 -9.19 18.72 -5.61
N ARG A 371 -10.35 18.92 -5.00
CA ARG A 371 -11.46 17.98 -5.09
C ARG A 371 -12.06 17.98 -6.49
N PHE A 372 -12.72 16.89 -6.85
CA PHE A 372 -13.33 16.71 -8.16
C PHE A 372 -14.27 17.86 -8.56
N GLY A 373 -15.07 18.39 -7.63
CA GLY A 373 -15.98 19.52 -7.89
C GLY A 373 -15.31 20.90 -7.98
N GLN A 374 -14.00 21.00 -7.78
CA GLN A 374 -13.23 22.26 -7.76
C GLN A 374 -12.24 22.37 -8.92
N ILE A 375 -12.27 21.41 -9.84
CA ILE A 375 -11.40 21.36 -11.02
C ILE A 375 -11.66 22.57 -11.91
N LYS A 376 -10.60 23.14 -12.48
CA LYS A 376 -10.68 24.24 -13.45
C LYS A 376 -10.99 23.67 -14.84
N PRO A 377 -12.18 23.93 -15.42
CA PRO A 377 -12.58 23.31 -16.69
C PRO A 377 -11.60 23.55 -17.83
N GLU A 378 -10.93 24.70 -17.85
CA GLU A 378 -9.92 25.09 -18.84
C GLU A 378 -8.61 24.28 -18.76
N LEU A 379 -8.38 23.55 -17.67
CA LEU A 379 -7.21 22.67 -17.50
C LEU A 379 -7.52 21.19 -17.78
N ILE A 380 -8.77 20.85 -18.08
CA ILE A 380 -9.16 19.51 -18.52
C ILE A 380 -8.74 19.34 -19.99
N VAL A 381 -7.83 18.40 -20.25
CA VAL A 381 -7.29 18.16 -21.60
C VAL A 381 -7.96 16.98 -22.29
N ALA A 382 -8.53 16.04 -21.52
CA ALA A 382 -9.30 14.93 -22.06
C ALA A 382 -10.16 14.27 -20.97
N ARG A 383 -11.06 13.39 -21.39
CA ARG A 383 -11.97 12.63 -20.53
C ARG A 383 -12.02 11.17 -20.97
N ALA A 384 -12.08 10.26 -20.01
CA ALA A 384 -12.30 8.84 -20.23
C ALA A 384 -13.36 8.31 -19.27
N HIS A 385 -14.10 7.28 -19.68
CA HIS A 385 -15.12 6.68 -18.83
C HIS A 385 -15.20 5.18 -19.08
N HIS A 386 -14.73 4.42 -18.09
CA HIS A 386 -14.74 2.97 -18.10
C HIS A 386 -16.15 2.45 -17.78
N ARG A 387 -16.82 1.85 -18.75
CA ARG A 387 -18.19 1.32 -18.63
C ARG A 387 -18.30 -0.13 -19.04
N HIS A 388 -17.43 -0.58 -19.94
CA HIS A 388 -17.49 -1.90 -20.54
C HIS A 388 -16.27 -2.72 -20.13
N PHE A 389 -16.48 -4.03 -19.97
CA PHE A 389 -15.42 -4.98 -19.64
C PHE A 389 -14.19 -4.78 -20.52
N LEU A 390 -13.02 -4.62 -19.89
CA LEU A 390 -11.72 -4.31 -20.47
C LEU A 390 -11.57 -2.94 -21.15
N ASP A 391 -12.49 -2.00 -20.94
CA ASP A 391 -12.19 -0.59 -21.18
C ASP A 391 -10.86 -0.27 -20.50
N THR A 392 -9.92 0.30 -21.26
CA THR A 392 -8.54 0.49 -20.80
C THR A 392 -8.02 1.87 -21.15
N LEU A 393 -7.53 2.59 -20.15
CA LEU A 393 -6.89 3.90 -20.28
C LEU A 393 -5.39 3.78 -19.96
N LEU A 394 -4.54 4.33 -20.82
CA LEU A 394 -3.12 4.55 -20.53
C LEU A 394 -2.83 6.05 -20.47
N ILE A 395 -1.99 6.46 -19.53
CA ILE A 395 -1.58 7.85 -19.30
C ILE A 395 -0.05 7.88 -19.14
N VAL A 396 0.62 8.87 -19.71
CA VAL A 396 1.99 9.24 -19.30
C VAL A 396 1.86 10.04 -18.00
N ASP A 397 1.94 9.34 -16.87
CA ASP A 397 1.52 9.83 -15.56
C ASP A 397 2.34 11.05 -15.09
N HIS A 398 3.64 11.09 -15.37
CA HIS A 398 4.47 12.26 -15.04
C HIS A 398 4.15 13.51 -15.89
N GLU A 399 3.42 13.36 -17.00
CA GLU A 399 3.13 14.46 -17.93
C GLU A 399 1.65 14.86 -17.95
N ARG A 400 0.79 14.14 -17.22
CA ARG A 400 -0.64 14.43 -17.10
C ARG A 400 -1.11 14.10 -15.69
N LYS A 401 -1.77 15.05 -15.05
CA LYS A 401 -2.54 14.77 -13.83
C LYS A 401 -3.86 14.13 -14.21
N HIS A 402 -4.48 13.45 -13.25
CA HIS A 402 -5.82 12.94 -13.43
C HIS A 402 -6.63 12.99 -12.14
N SER A 403 -7.94 12.89 -12.29
CA SER A 403 -8.88 12.75 -11.19
C SER A 403 -10.04 11.87 -11.62
N ILE A 404 -10.77 11.33 -10.64
CA ILE A 404 -11.85 10.38 -10.88
C ILE A 404 -13.05 10.80 -10.04
N SER A 405 -14.24 10.88 -10.64
CA SER A 405 -15.45 11.15 -9.87
C SER A 405 -15.76 9.99 -8.91
N PRO A 406 -16.52 10.23 -7.83
CA PRO A 406 -16.97 9.16 -6.95
C PRO A 406 -17.76 8.07 -7.68
N VAL A 407 -17.87 6.92 -7.02
CA VAL A 407 -18.79 5.84 -7.37
C VAL A 407 -20.12 6.15 -6.68
N TYR A 408 -21.19 6.24 -7.45
CA TYR A 408 -22.55 6.43 -6.94
C TYR A 408 -23.36 5.17 -7.17
N ALA A 409 -24.28 4.86 -6.26
CA ALA A 409 -25.21 3.75 -6.42
C ALA A 409 -26.43 4.17 -7.27
N VAL A 410 -26.95 3.26 -8.09
CA VAL A 410 -28.28 3.44 -8.73
C VAL A 410 -29.38 3.31 -7.68
N ASP A 411 -29.33 2.23 -6.91
CA ASP A 411 -30.15 2.02 -5.71
C ASP A 411 -29.29 2.32 -4.47
N THR A 412 -29.56 3.46 -3.83
CA THR A 412 -28.80 3.92 -2.66
C THR A 412 -29.00 3.07 -1.41
N ALA A 413 -29.98 2.17 -1.39
CA ALA A 413 -30.17 1.21 -0.29
C ALA A 413 -29.28 -0.03 -0.44
N ARG A 414 -28.60 -0.21 -1.58
CA ARG A 414 -27.76 -1.36 -1.88
C ARG A 414 -26.32 -0.94 -2.14
N GLU A 415 -25.39 -1.85 -1.84
CA GLU A 415 -23.98 -1.64 -2.19
C GLU A 415 -23.80 -1.49 -3.71
N ALA A 416 -22.94 -0.57 -4.11
CA ALA A 416 -22.43 -0.43 -5.47
C ALA A 416 -20.93 -0.68 -5.50
N THR A 417 -20.46 -1.41 -6.50
CA THR A 417 -19.06 -1.82 -6.63
C THR A 417 -18.49 -1.40 -7.98
N ARG A 418 -17.17 -1.16 -8.03
CA ARG A 418 -16.40 -0.94 -9.26
C ARG A 418 -15.06 -1.67 -9.18
N ASP A 419 -14.81 -2.55 -10.14
CA ASP A 419 -13.65 -3.44 -10.16
C ASP A 419 -12.66 -3.03 -11.25
N MET A 420 -11.39 -2.92 -10.88
CA MET A 420 -10.32 -2.40 -11.71
C MET A 420 -9.01 -3.16 -11.51
N LEU A 421 -8.25 -3.27 -12.60
CA LEU A 421 -6.80 -3.46 -12.54
C LEU A 421 -6.12 -2.11 -12.78
N ILE A 422 -5.13 -1.77 -11.95
CA ILE A 422 -4.34 -0.55 -12.06
C ILE A 422 -2.86 -0.91 -12.10
N PHE A 423 -2.14 -0.42 -13.10
CA PHE A 423 -0.76 -0.77 -13.39
C PHE A 423 0.11 0.48 -13.29
N PHE A 424 0.78 0.66 -12.16
CA PHE A 424 1.73 1.73 -11.92
C PHE A 424 3.11 1.31 -12.39
N THR A 425 3.61 1.86 -13.49
CA THR A 425 4.87 1.43 -14.11
C THR A 425 5.88 2.55 -14.12
N ARG A 426 7.03 2.31 -13.50
CA ARG A 426 8.14 3.25 -13.44
C ARG A 426 9.48 2.56 -13.71
N ARG A 427 10.51 3.38 -13.94
CA ARG A 427 11.90 2.91 -13.86
C ARG A 427 12.27 2.41 -12.45
N PRO A 428 13.20 1.45 -12.31
CA PRO A 428 13.74 1.05 -11.01
C PRO A 428 14.37 2.23 -10.27
N VAL A 429 14.40 2.16 -8.94
CA VAL A 429 15.08 3.15 -8.11
C VAL A 429 16.60 3.05 -8.32
N THR A 430 17.25 4.21 -8.41
CA THR A 430 18.71 4.31 -8.33
C THR A 430 19.16 4.16 -6.89
N ARG A 431 20.08 3.23 -6.63
CA ARG A 431 20.62 3.00 -5.28
C ARG A 431 21.40 4.20 -4.75
N ASN A 432 21.40 4.35 -3.43
CA ASN A 432 22.08 5.39 -2.65
C ASN A 432 21.59 6.82 -2.91
N LEU A 433 20.37 6.99 -3.43
CA LEU A 433 19.75 8.31 -3.64
C LEU A 433 18.61 8.63 -2.67
N ASN A 434 18.40 7.79 -1.65
CA ASN A 434 17.40 7.98 -0.59
C ASN A 434 15.99 8.18 -1.18
N HIS A 435 15.61 7.29 -2.09
CA HIS A 435 14.23 7.21 -2.58
C HIS A 435 13.38 6.44 -1.57
N VAL A 436 12.11 6.82 -1.40
CA VAL A 436 11.20 6.19 -0.41
C VAL A 436 11.08 4.67 -0.61
N SER A 437 11.16 4.21 -1.86
CA SER A 437 11.11 2.79 -2.19
C SER A 437 12.47 2.06 -2.18
N GLU A 438 13.60 2.71 -1.90
CA GLU A 438 14.94 2.11 -2.08
C GLU A 438 15.11 0.77 -1.34
N GLY A 439 14.62 0.68 -0.10
CA GLY A 439 14.67 -0.55 0.70
C GLY A 439 13.64 -1.63 0.31
N ILE A 440 12.73 -1.32 -0.61
CA ILE A 440 11.60 -2.16 -1.01
C ILE A 440 11.44 -2.23 -2.54
N ASP A 441 12.51 -1.98 -3.31
CA ASP A 441 12.54 -2.02 -4.79
C ASP A 441 13.38 -3.19 -5.35
N SER A 442 13.15 -4.38 -4.79
CA SER A 442 13.76 -5.63 -5.26
C SER A 442 13.28 -6.01 -6.66
N LEU A 443 14.23 -6.48 -7.47
CA LEU A 443 13.98 -7.09 -8.76
C LEU A 443 14.06 -8.62 -8.71
N ALA A 444 14.11 -9.25 -7.55
CA ALA A 444 14.15 -10.71 -7.45
C ALA A 444 12.82 -11.33 -7.90
N ALA A 445 12.90 -12.48 -8.57
CA ALA A 445 11.71 -13.22 -9.00
C ALA A 445 10.98 -13.82 -7.80
N HIS A 446 9.65 -13.94 -7.91
CA HIS A 446 8.85 -14.57 -6.87
C HIS A 446 9.12 -16.07 -6.82
N ARG A 447 9.51 -16.58 -5.65
CA ARG A 447 9.90 -17.99 -5.48
C ARG A 447 8.70 -18.94 -5.45
N GLU A 448 7.64 -18.57 -4.73
CA GLU A 448 6.50 -19.46 -4.48
C GLU A 448 5.43 -19.41 -5.59
N MET A 449 5.21 -18.23 -6.17
CA MET A 449 4.25 -17.98 -7.24
C MET A 449 4.93 -17.40 -8.49
N PRO A 450 5.85 -18.14 -9.15
CA PRO A 450 6.56 -17.64 -10.32
C PRO A 450 5.62 -17.46 -11.52
N MET A 451 5.82 -16.38 -12.26
CA MET A 451 5.21 -16.14 -13.57
C MET A 451 6.25 -15.44 -14.43
N GLU A 452 6.45 -15.89 -15.66
CA GLU A 452 7.28 -15.24 -16.67
C GLU A 452 6.77 -15.57 -18.07
N ILE A 453 6.44 -14.53 -18.84
CA ILE A 453 5.98 -14.66 -20.22
C ILE A 453 6.89 -13.89 -21.17
N PRO A 454 7.08 -14.38 -22.41
CA PRO A 454 7.82 -13.65 -23.43
C PRO A 454 7.06 -12.38 -23.86
N LEU A 455 7.81 -11.32 -24.14
CA LEU A 455 7.33 -10.09 -24.74
C LEU A 455 7.69 -10.04 -26.21
N PHE A 456 6.82 -9.43 -27.00
CA PHE A 456 7.15 -8.93 -28.33
C PHE A 456 7.20 -7.41 -28.28
N VAL A 457 8.31 -6.83 -28.73
CA VAL A 457 8.46 -5.37 -28.88
C VAL A 457 8.82 -5.04 -30.33
N PRO A 458 8.00 -4.23 -31.02
CA PRO A 458 8.30 -3.79 -32.38
C PRO A 458 9.58 -2.93 -32.42
N GLY A 459 10.46 -3.19 -33.39
CA GLY A 459 11.66 -2.37 -33.63
C GLY A 459 12.90 -2.75 -32.82
N GLY A 460 12.87 -3.83 -32.04
CA GLY A 460 14.05 -4.39 -31.40
C GLY A 460 14.82 -5.33 -32.33
N SER A 461 15.81 -4.82 -33.06
CA SER A 461 16.90 -5.64 -33.61
C SER A 461 17.92 -5.91 -32.52
#